data_AF-A0AAD9LLN1-F1
#
_entry.id   AF-A0AAD9LLN1-F1
#
_cell.length_a   1.000
_cell.length_b   1.000
_cell.length_c   1.000
_cell.angle_alpha   90.00
_cell.angle_beta   90.00
_cell.angle_gamma   90.00
#
_symmetry.space_group_name_H-M   'P 1'
#
loop_
_entity.id
_entity.type
_entity.pdbx_description
1 polymer ?
#
loop_
_entity_poly.entity_id
_entity_poly.type
_entity_poly.pdbx_seq_one_letter_code
_entity_poly.pdbx_strand_id
1 'polypeptide(L)'
;MRRLLAKSRSSTYPGSSRYQARTEVSLGNPKAKRGIIQKAMDCPNMMQYELAAWAKSTYKLKKTPPQSTVSDNIKNADVIMSDEYGDGNRYRPLRVTSLPLERTLIEWIQKVESQGVCLSRELIKMNARDIQRECCDARVKRGDEIDRKAYAVDQLLAM
;
A
#
# COMPACT_ATOMS: atom_id res chain seq x y z
N MET A 1 -27.95 -28.89 -39.58
CA MET A 1 -27.95 -27.86 -38.50
C MET A 1 -28.41 -28.48 -37.20
N ARG A 2 -27.50 -28.80 -36.26
CA ARG A 2 -27.82 -29.01 -34.84
C ARG A 2 -26.67 -28.42 -34.01
N ARG A 3 -27.02 -27.43 -33.17
CA ARG A 3 -26.11 -26.64 -32.33
C ARG A 3 -25.46 -27.53 -31.27
N LEU A 4 -24.13 -27.50 -31.21
CA LEU A 4 -23.35 -28.01 -30.08
C LEU A 4 -23.53 -27.06 -28.89
N LEU A 5 -24.30 -27.48 -27.88
CA LEU A 5 -24.36 -26.81 -26.58
C LEU A 5 -23.09 -27.16 -25.79
N ALA A 6 -22.11 -26.26 -25.82
CA ALA A 6 -20.93 -26.34 -24.97
C ALA A 6 -21.35 -26.19 -23.50
N LYS A 7 -21.14 -27.26 -22.73
CA LYS A 7 -21.38 -27.32 -21.30
C LYS A 7 -20.37 -26.40 -20.60
N SER A 8 -20.84 -25.23 -20.18
CA SER A 8 -20.04 -24.26 -19.41
C SER A 8 -19.57 -24.93 -18.12
N ARG A 9 -18.26 -25.23 -18.02
CA ARG A 9 -17.64 -25.72 -16.79
C ARG A 9 -17.37 -24.51 -15.91
N SER A 10 -18.23 -24.31 -14.91
CA SER A 10 -17.97 -23.42 -13.78
C SER A 10 -16.69 -23.86 -13.07
N SER A 11 -15.61 -23.11 -13.26
CA SER A 11 -14.37 -23.25 -12.50
C SER A 11 -14.60 -22.69 -11.10
N THR A 12 -15.14 -23.53 -10.21
CA THR A 12 -15.10 -23.26 -8.77
C THR A 12 -13.68 -23.57 -8.30
N TYR A 13 -12.83 -22.54 -8.21
CA TYR A 13 -11.60 -22.61 -7.43
C TYR A 13 -11.96 -22.70 -5.95
N PRO A 14 -11.61 -23.78 -5.23
CA PRO A 14 -11.71 -23.83 -3.77
C PRO A 14 -10.47 -23.14 -3.18
N GLY A 15 -10.35 -21.84 -3.43
CA GLY A 15 -9.36 -21.00 -2.77
C GLY A 15 -9.94 -20.49 -1.46
N SER A 16 -9.30 -20.84 -0.34
CA SER A 16 -9.21 -19.93 0.82
C SER A 16 -10.35 -19.88 1.87
N SER A 17 -10.81 -21.03 2.36
CA SER A 17 -11.59 -21.08 3.63
C SER A 17 -10.83 -20.44 4.82
N ARG A 18 -9.49 -20.49 4.84
CA ARG A 18 -8.66 -19.82 5.86
C ARG A 18 -8.54 -18.29 5.70
N TYR A 19 -8.75 -17.73 4.51
CA TYR A 19 -8.72 -16.26 4.34
C TYR A 19 -10.07 -15.63 4.69
N GLN A 20 -11.19 -16.34 4.45
CA GLN A 20 -12.51 -15.92 4.91
C GLN A 20 -12.65 -16.00 6.44
N ALA A 21 -12.00 -16.97 7.10
CA ALA A 21 -12.03 -17.08 8.56
C ALA A 21 -11.23 -15.99 9.29
N ARG A 22 -10.20 -15.41 8.65
CA ARG A 22 -9.36 -14.36 9.26
C ARG A 22 -9.89 -12.93 9.04
N THR A 23 -10.81 -12.75 8.09
CA THR A 23 -11.57 -11.50 7.91
C THR A 23 -12.56 -11.21 9.04
N GLU A 24 -12.78 -12.15 9.96
CA GLU A 24 -13.84 -12.05 10.97
C GLU A 24 -13.40 -11.52 12.35
N VAL A 25 -12.10 -11.33 12.62
CA VAL A 25 -11.61 -11.21 14.01
C VAL A 25 -10.92 -9.89 14.38
N SER A 26 -10.44 -9.05 13.46
CA SER A 26 -9.74 -7.83 13.89
C SER A 26 -9.77 -6.70 12.87
N LEU A 27 -9.56 -5.47 13.33
CA LEU A 27 -9.50 -4.15 12.63
C LEU A 27 -8.55 -4.15 11.43
N GLY A 28 -8.87 -4.96 10.43
CA GLY A 28 -7.98 -5.28 9.33
C GLY A 28 -8.02 -4.30 8.18
N ASN A 29 -9.08 -3.50 8.11
CA ASN A 29 -9.26 -2.51 7.08
C ASN A 29 -8.45 -1.24 7.44
N PRO A 30 -7.44 -0.84 6.65
CA PRO A 30 -6.69 0.38 6.93
C PRO A 30 -7.55 1.65 7.00
N LYS A 31 -8.66 1.73 6.25
CA LYS A 31 -9.61 2.85 6.37
C LYS A 31 -10.19 2.95 7.79
N ALA A 32 -10.52 1.81 8.38
CA ALA A 32 -11.00 1.76 9.77
C ALA A 32 -9.92 2.16 10.76
N LYS A 33 -8.66 1.75 10.54
CA LYS A 33 -7.52 2.18 11.36
C LYS A 33 -7.28 3.69 11.28
N ARG A 34 -7.24 4.24 10.06
CA ARG A 34 -7.07 5.68 9.83
C ARG A 34 -8.19 6.50 10.47
N GLY A 35 -9.44 6.07 10.36
CA GLY A 35 -10.54 6.78 10.99
C GLY A 35 -10.55 6.67 12.53
N ILE A 36 -10.03 5.60 13.12
CA ILE A 36 -9.82 5.54 14.58
C ILE A 36 -8.75 6.54 15.01
N ILE A 37 -7.63 6.59 14.28
CA ILE A 37 -6.56 7.55 14.56
C ILE A 37 -7.10 8.98 14.44
N GLN A 38 -7.84 9.28 13.36
CA GLN A 38 -8.46 10.59 13.19
C GLN A 38 -9.42 10.92 14.34
N LYS A 39 -10.29 9.98 14.72
CA LYS A 39 -11.23 10.17 15.82
C LYS A 39 -10.52 10.40 17.17
N ALA A 40 -9.38 9.75 17.39
CA ALA A 40 -8.55 9.97 18.58
C ALA A 40 -7.88 11.34 18.58
N MET A 41 -7.47 11.85 17.41
CA MET A 41 -6.94 13.22 17.26
C MET A 41 -8.02 14.28 17.46
N ASP A 42 -9.22 14.06 16.92
CA ASP A 42 -10.35 14.98 17.05
C ASP A 42 -10.91 15.01 18.48
N CYS A 43 -10.77 13.92 19.23
CA CYS A 43 -11.33 13.75 20.57
C CYS A 43 -10.27 13.14 21.52
N PRO A 44 -9.25 13.89 21.94
CA PRO A 44 -8.13 13.36 22.74
C PRO A 44 -8.55 12.88 24.13
N ASN A 45 -9.68 13.37 24.65
CA ASN A 45 -10.24 12.97 25.95
C ASN A 45 -11.06 11.66 25.88
N MET A 46 -11.34 11.16 24.67
CA MET A 46 -12.11 9.92 24.50
C MET A 46 -11.24 8.71 24.87
N MET A 47 -11.77 7.84 25.73
CA MET A 47 -11.02 6.71 26.21
C MET A 47 -10.90 5.62 25.14
N GLN A 48 -9.84 4.81 25.21
CA GLN A 48 -9.55 3.78 24.19
C GLN A 48 -10.66 2.73 24.02
N TYR A 49 -11.38 2.40 25.10
CA TYR A 49 -12.53 1.48 25.04
C TYR A 49 -13.74 2.11 24.33
N GLU A 50 -13.93 3.42 24.47
CA GLU A 50 -14.98 4.17 23.79
C GLU A 50 -14.66 4.29 22.30
N LEU A 51 -13.39 4.55 21.95
CA LEU A 51 -12.91 4.53 20.56
C LEU A 51 -13.14 3.16 19.91
N ALA A 52 -12.91 2.08 20.66
CA ALA A 52 -13.18 0.72 20.20
C ALA A 52 -14.68 0.48 19.94
N ALA A 53 -15.55 0.93 20.85
CA ALA A 53 -17.00 0.82 20.70
C ALA A 53 -17.52 1.65 19.50
N TRP A 54 -17.02 2.89 19.37
CA TRP A 54 -17.31 3.77 18.24
C TRP A 54 -16.88 3.12 16.91
N ALA A 55 -15.67 2.54 16.85
CA ALA A 55 -15.17 1.88 15.66
C ALA A 55 -16.03 0.68 15.26
N LYS A 56 -16.49 -0.12 16.24
CA LYS A 56 -17.40 -1.23 15.98
C LYS A 56 -18.70 -0.75 15.34
N SER A 57 -19.31 0.29 15.89
CA SER A 57 -20.57 0.85 15.38
C SER A 57 -20.39 1.46 13.98
N THR A 58 -19.35 2.26 13.80
CA THR A 58 -19.09 3.02 12.57
C THR A 58 -18.71 2.11 11.40
N TYR A 59 -17.85 1.12 11.64
CA TYR A 59 -17.37 0.19 10.60
C TYR A 59 -18.12 -1.14 10.58
N LYS A 60 -19.21 -1.27 11.33
CA LYS A 60 -20.05 -2.48 11.44
C LYS A 60 -19.23 -3.76 11.67
N LEU A 61 -18.26 -3.67 12.59
CA LEU A 61 -17.36 -4.80 12.89
C LEU A 61 -18.11 -5.89 13.66
N LYS A 62 -17.85 -7.17 13.33
CA LYS A 62 -18.41 -8.34 14.02
C LYS A 62 -18.06 -8.35 15.51
N LYS A 63 -16.83 -7.95 15.85
CA LYS A 63 -16.33 -7.87 17.22
C LYS A 63 -15.83 -6.49 17.54
N THR A 64 -15.97 -6.09 18.80
CA THR A 64 -15.32 -4.88 19.31
C THR A 64 -13.81 -5.09 19.23
N PRO A 65 -13.06 -4.16 18.63
CA PRO A 65 -11.61 -4.28 18.59
C PRO A 65 -11.03 -4.25 20.02
N PRO A 66 -9.99 -5.06 20.29
CA PRO A 66 -9.30 -5.01 21.57
C PRO A 66 -8.71 -3.63 21.83
N GLN A 67 -8.70 -3.21 23.09
CA GLN A 67 -8.07 -1.94 23.50
C GLN A 67 -6.58 -1.90 23.07
N SER A 68 -5.87 -3.03 23.18
CA SER A 68 -4.48 -3.15 22.71
C SER A 68 -4.34 -2.81 21.23
N THR A 69 -5.27 -3.27 20.39
CA THR A 69 -5.27 -2.96 18.94
C THR A 69 -5.52 -1.48 18.67
N VAL A 70 -6.37 -0.82 19.45
CA VAL A 70 -6.59 0.64 19.35
C VAL A 70 -5.32 1.39 19.75
N SER A 71 -4.70 1.01 20.86
CA SER A 71 -3.43 1.57 21.32
C SER A 71 -2.31 1.39 20.28
N ASP A 72 -2.15 0.18 19.72
CA ASP A 72 -1.16 -0.11 18.70
C ASP A 72 -1.39 0.71 17.41
N ASN A 73 -2.65 0.94 17.02
CA ASN A 73 -2.94 1.80 15.87
C ASN A 73 -2.57 3.25 16.14
N ILE A 74 -2.86 3.78 17.34
CA ILE A 74 -2.51 5.15 17.72
C ILE A 74 -0.98 5.32 17.79
N LYS A 75 -0.26 4.33 18.33
CA LYS A 75 1.21 4.34 18.39
C LYS A 75 1.89 4.28 17.03
N ASN A 76 1.27 3.61 16.06
CA ASN A 76 1.77 3.49 14.69
C ASN A 76 1.05 4.46 13.73
N ALA A 77 0.51 5.58 14.25
CA ALA A 77 -0.36 6.47 13.50
C ALA A 77 0.34 7.07 12.28
N ASP A 78 1.57 7.53 12.46
CA ASP A 78 2.50 8.02 11.46
C ASP A 78 2.71 7.01 10.32
N VAL A 79 2.93 5.74 10.65
CA VAL A 79 3.08 4.68 9.64
C VAL A 79 1.75 4.38 8.94
N ILE A 80 0.62 4.36 9.64
CA ILE A 80 -0.70 4.02 9.07
C ILE A 80 -1.25 5.16 8.19
N MET A 81 -0.96 6.40 8.56
CA MET A 81 -1.35 7.60 7.81
C MET A 81 -0.40 7.90 6.64
N SER A 82 0.77 7.26 6.59
CA SER A 82 1.71 7.42 5.49
C SER A 82 1.13 6.91 4.16
N ASP A 83 1.54 7.55 3.06
CA ASP A 83 1.15 7.17 1.71
C ASP A 83 1.69 5.79 1.32
N GLU A 84 2.86 5.41 1.86
CA GLU A 84 3.48 4.10 1.66
C GLU A 84 2.67 2.94 2.28
N TYR A 85 1.82 3.21 3.28
CA TYR A 85 0.93 2.20 3.85
C TYR A 85 -0.12 1.69 2.84
N GLY A 86 -0.33 2.45 1.76
CA GLY A 86 -1.19 2.13 0.63
C GLY A 86 -2.52 2.88 0.62
N ASP A 87 -3.36 2.55 -0.38
CA ASP A 87 -4.68 3.14 -0.67
C ASP A 87 -5.77 2.82 0.37
N GLY A 88 -5.40 2.07 1.40
CA GLY A 88 -6.27 1.63 2.46
C GLY A 88 -7.29 0.55 2.08
N ASN A 89 -7.19 -0.04 0.89
CA ASN A 89 -8.02 -1.18 0.48
C ASN A 89 -7.36 -2.53 0.81
N ARG A 90 -6.06 -2.54 1.17
CA ARG A 90 -5.30 -3.76 1.46
C ARG A 90 -5.01 -3.94 2.95
N TYR A 91 -5.23 -5.14 3.48
CA TYR A 91 -4.96 -5.49 4.89
C TYR A 91 -3.47 -5.38 5.30
N ARG A 92 -2.53 -5.49 4.34
CA ARG A 92 -1.08 -5.31 4.57
C ARG A 92 -0.54 -4.27 3.59
N PRO A 93 0.42 -3.43 4.02
CA PRO A 93 1.21 -2.63 3.10
C PRO A 93 1.84 -3.53 2.03
N LEU A 94 1.82 -3.06 0.80
CA LEU A 94 2.54 -3.69 -0.30
C LEU A 94 4.03 -3.66 0.03
N ARG A 95 4.68 -4.84 0.07
CA ARG A 95 6.15 -4.91 0.08
C ARG A 95 6.61 -4.77 -1.36
N VAL A 96 6.86 -3.54 -1.77
CA VAL A 96 7.33 -3.19 -3.10
C VAL A 96 8.86 -3.18 -3.08
N THR A 97 9.49 -3.85 -4.04
CA THR A 97 10.96 -3.86 -4.15
C THR A 97 11.53 -2.47 -4.46
N SER A 98 10.78 -1.64 -5.20
CA SER A 98 11.13 -0.24 -5.50
C SER A 98 9.87 0.63 -5.51
N LEU A 99 9.61 1.33 -4.42
CA LEU A 99 8.52 2.31 -4.33
C LEU A 99 8.62 3.43 -5.38
N PRO A 100 9.81 4.00 -5.67
CA PRO A 100 9.93 5.03 -6.71
C PRO A 100 9.47 4.54 -8.09
N LEU A 101 9.87 3.31 -8.46
CA LEU A 101 9.47 2.69 -9.72
C LEU A 101 7.95 2.54 -9.81
N GLU A 102 7.30 2.05 -8.75
CA GLU A 102 5.86 1.83 -8.77
C GLU A 102 5.08 3.15 -8.84
N ARG A 103 5.53 4.20 -8.13
CA ARG A 103 4.91 5.54 -8.20
C ARG A 103 4.96 6.10 -9.63
N THR A 104 6.15 6.17 -10.22
CA THR A 104 6.32 6.69 -11.58
C THR A 104 5.56 5.86 -12.61
N LEU A 105 5.52 4.53 -12.45
CA LEU A 105 4.76 3.67 -13.35
C LEU A 105 3.25 3.92 -13.25
N ILE A 106 2.70 4.09 -12.04
CA ILE A 106 1.27 4.39 -11.83
C ILE A 106 0.90 5.76 -12.42
N GLU A 107 1.71 6.79 -12.17
CA GLU A 107 1.50 8.13 -12.74
C GLU A 107 1.47 8.09 -14.28
N TRP A 108 2.38 7.33 -14.87
CA TRP A 108 2.40 7.13 -16.33
C TRP A 108 1.16 6.38 -16.81
N ILE A 109 0.74 5.31 -16.14
CA ILE A 109 -0.49 4.57 -16.47
C ILE A 109 -1.69 5.51 -16.44
N GLN A 110 -1.88 6.28 -15.37
CA GLN A 110 -2.98 7.22 -15.23
C GLN A 110 -3.00 8.26 -16.34
N LYS A 111 -1.82 8.80 -16.69
CA LYS A 111 -1.68 9.76 -17.79
C LYS A 111 -2.11 9.14 -19.13
N VAL A 112 -1.68 7.92 -19.43
CA VAL A 112 -2.00 7.25 -20.70
C VAL A 112 -3.47 6.79 -20.75
N GLU A 113 -4.02 6.33 -19.64
CA GLU A 113 -5.44 5.99 -19.52
C GLU A 113 -6.33 7.23 -19.69
N SER A 114 -5.93 8.39 -19.15
CA SER A 114 -6.65 9.65 -19.36
C SER A 114 -6.69 10.12 -20.82
N GLN A 115 -5.76 9.63 -21.64
CA GLN A 115 -5.73 9.85 -23.09
C GLN A 115 -6.58 8.86 -23.88
N GLY A 116 -7.26 7.92 -23.21
CA GLY A 116 -8.14 6.93 -23.83
C GLY A 116 -7.41 5.77 -24.51
N VAL A 117 -6.12 5.57 -24.22
CA VAL A 117 -5.33 4.49 -24.79
C VAL A 117 -5.44 3.23 -23.92
N CYS A 118 -5.85 2.11 -24.54
CA CYS A 118 -5.87 0.82 -23.86
C CYS A 118 -4.44 0.29 -23.67
N LEU A 119 -3.97 0.24 -22.43
CA LEU A 119 -2.65 -0.28 -22.09
C LEU A 119 -2.65 -1.81 -22.10
N SER A 120 -1.79 -2.40 -22.93
CA SER A 120 -1.54 -3.83 -22.89
C SER A 120 -0.57 -4.18 -21.76
N ARG A 121 -0.67 -5.42 -21.24
CA ARG A 121 0.26 -5.92 -20.21
C ARG A 121 1.72 -5.82 -20.65
N GLU A 122 2.01 -6.07 -21.93
CA GLU A 122 3.38 -6.04 -22.44
C GLU A 122 3.92 -4.61 -22.54
N LEU A 123 3.06 -3.65 -22.89
CA LEU A 123 3.43 -2.24 -22.90
C LEU A 123 3.78 -1.74 -21.49
N ILE A 124 2.99 -2.13 -20.48
CA ILE A 124 3.27 -1.80 -19.06
C ILE A 124 4.60 -2.41 -18.62
N LYS A 125 4.88 -3.67 -18.96
CA LYS A 125 6.16 -4.32 -18.62
C LYS A 125 7.35 -3.65 -19.29
N MET A 126 7.19 -3.24 -20.55
CA MET A 126 8.23 -2.55 -21.30
C MET A 126 8.58 -1.23 -20.62
N ASN A 127 7.58 -0.39 -20.37
CA ASN A 127 7.77 0.91 -19.71
C ASN A 127 8.32 0.76 -18.28
N ALA A 128 7.89 -0.27 -17.54
CA ALA A 128 8.44 -0.57 -16.21
C ALA A 128 9.95 -0.89 -16.26
N ARG A 129 10.43 -1.58 -17.30
CA ARG A 129 11.88 -1.85 -17.48
C ARG A 129 12.64 -0.58 -17.81
N ASP A 130 12.05 0.31 -18.59
CA ASP A 130 12.67 1.59 -18.97
C ASP A 130 12.83 2.50 -17.74
N ILE A 131 11.75 2.68 -16.97
CA ILE A 131 11.79 3.42 -15.69
C ILE A 131 12.77 2.77 -14.71
N GLN A 132 12.85 1.43 -14.69
CA GLN A 132 13.79 0.73 -13.82
C GLN A 132 15.25 1.02 -14.22
N ARG A 133 15.58 1.09 -15.52
CA ARG A 133 16.92 1.48 -15.98
C ARG A 133 17.25 2.90 -15.53
N GLU A 134 16.34 3.84 -15.73
CA GLU A 134 16.52 5.23 -15.31
C GLU A 134 16.74 5.36 -13.80
N CYS A 135 15.99 4.60 -12.99
CA CYS A 135 16.17 4.56 -11.55
C CYS A 135 17.53 3.99 -11.13
N CYS A 136 18.04 2.98 -11.85
CA CYS A 136 19.37 2.41 -11.60
C CYS A 136 20.47 3.41 -11.97
N ASP A 137 20.39 4.06 -13.14
CA ASP A 137 21.37 5.04 -13.61
C ASP A 137 21.42 6.27 -12.69
N ALA A 138 20.27 6.71 -12.18
CA ALA A 138 20.19 7.79 -11.20
C ALA A 138 20.78 7.41 -9.82
N ARG A 139 20.77 6.14 -9.44
CA ARG A 139 21.43 5.67 -8.21
C ARG A 139 22.95 5.65 -8.35
N VAL A 140 23.48 5.23 -9.49
CA VAL A 140 24.92 5.23 -9.77
C VAL A 140 25.46 6.66 -9.71
N LYS A 141 24.81 7.61 -10.40
CA LYS A 141 25.23 9.02 -10.40
C LYS A 141 25.26 9.65 -9.01
N ARG A 142 24.32 9.28 -8.12
CA ARG A 142 24.31 9.75 -6.73
C ARG A 142 25.47 9.18 -5.91
N GLY A 143 25.84 7.92 -6.13
CA GLY A 143 27.02 7.33 -5.52
C GLY A 143 28.29 8.09 -5.92
N ASP A 144 28.49 8.29 -7.22
CA ASP A 144 29.67 8.99 -7.76
C ASP A 144 29.80 10.45 -7.26
N GLU A 145 28.67 11.11 -7.00
CA GLU A 145 28.60 12.46 -6.44
C GLU A 145 28.96 12.48 -4.95
N ILE A 146 28.45 11.51 -4.17
CA ILE A 146 28.77 11.37 -2.74
C ILE A 146 30.25 11.04 -2.57
N ASP A 147 30.78 10.11 -3.36
CA ASP A 147 32.18 9.70 -3.30
C ASP A 147 33.12 10.86 -3.66
N ARG A 148 32.75 11.68 -4.66
CA ARG A 148 33.47 12.92 -4.98
C ARG A 148 33.45 13.94 -3.84
N LYS A 149 32.30 14.12 -3.18
CA LYS A 149 32.17 15.04 -2.04
C LYS A 149 32.94 14.55 -0.82
N ALA A 150 32.91 13.25 -0.54
CA ALA A 150 33.69 12.64 0.53
C ALA A 150 35.19 12.87 0.30
N TYR A 151 35.68 12.60 -0.91
CA TYR A 151 37.08 12.86 -1.28
C TYR A 151 37.47 14.34 -1.13
N ALA A 152 36.59 15.26 -1.54
CA ALA A 152 36.85 16.70 -1.39
C ALA A 152 36.89 17.15 0.08
N VAL A 153 36.08 16.55 0.95
CA VAL A 153 36.11 16.80 2.40
C VAL A 153 37.41 16.26 3.02
N ASP A 154 37.80 15.03 2.68
CA ASP A 154 39.05 14.42 3.16
C ASP A 154 40.27 15.24 2.73
N GLN A 155 40.26 15.78 1.51
CA GLN A 155 41.35 16.62 1.00
C GLN A 155 41.45 17.98 1.71
N LEU A 156 40.33 18.54 2.17
CA LEU A 156 40.31 19.77 2.99
C LEU A 156 40.71 19.51 4.45
N LEU A 157 40.47 18.30 4.97
CA LEU A 157 40.86 17.92 6.34
C LEU A 157 42.35 17.57 6.45
N ALA A 158 43.01 17.27 5.32
CA ALA A 158 44.42 16.92 5.23
C ALA A 158 45.36 18.13 5.01
N MET A 159 44.82 19.35 4.96
CA MET A 159 45.55 20.63 4.90
C MET A 159 45.52 21.34 6.25
#